data_AF-A0A1B7MV31-F1
#
_entry.id   AF-A0A1B7MV31-F1
#
_cell.length_a   1.000
_cell.length_b   1.000
_cell.length_c   1.000
_cell.angle_alpha   90.00
_cell.angle_beta   90.00
_cell.angle_gamma   90.00
#
_symmetry.space_group_name_H-M   'P 1'
#
loop_
_entity.id
_entity.type
_entity.pdbx_description
1 polymer ?
#
loop_
_entity_poly.entity_id
_entity_poly.type
_entity_poly.pdbx_seq_one_letter_code
_entity_poly.pdbx_strand_id
1 'polypeptide(L)'
;MIDNHPNFPEKLAISPLLPCGAHSKRLLDVEENVFGADAQREAIETYGIAGRVWEAAYLMTNYIDQPSNWEFEPPFIDKNVSGRKRVFLELGSGTGIVAAKIAQTAALSGRDHVIVTDLPEVCPLLERNLFVKLEGSSVGRQLYDGVISVRPLPWGSSDHVMKIIQELQLIGDSSDGMHACITRIVCSDLVYFPHLLAPLLRTLLHLTSPPFASTSESQPQVVISYKIRSLLKETPFWSAFGLWFSFEPVIARKIDPNHLPSEWQRLGSDTRDGGDQMFIFVARRRPESLNWTIPLEDTDLLGGVGARGTNNKKSDETFETLLFMGIGEG
;
A
#
# COMPACT_ATOMS: atom_id res chain seq x y z
N MET A 1 22.23 -9.87 -24.00
CA MET A 1 21.39 -10.45 -22.93
C MET A 1 20.24 -9.48 -22.77
N ILE A 2 19.03 -9.87 -23.17
CA ILE A 2 17.86 -8.99 -23.05
C ILE A 2 17.45 -9.06 -21.58
N ASP A 3 17.64 -7.94 -20.88
CA ASP A 3 17.20 -7.76 -19.50
C ASP A 3 15.72 -8.10 -19.37
N ASN A 4 15.39 -8.95 -18.40
CA ASN A 4 14.02 -9.08 -17.89
C ASN A 4 13.67 -7.79 -17.15
N HIS A 5 13.32 -6.74 -17.90
CA HIS A 5 12.92 -5.47 -17.30
C HIS A 5 11.69 -5.71 -16.41
N PRO A 6 11.73 -5.38 -15.10
CA PRO A 6 10.69 -5.77 -14.14
C PRO A 6 9.30 -5.26 -14.54
N ASN A 7 9.26 -4.07 -15.16
CA ASN A 7 8.03 -3.47 -15.65
C ASN A 7 7.44 -4.09 -16.94
N PHE A 8 8.21 -4.87 -17.70
CA PHE A 8 7.79 -5.48 -18.97
C PHE A 8 7.90 -7.01 -18.93
N PRO A 9 7.13 -7.67 -18.07
CA PRO A 9 7.15 -9.13 -17.96
C PRO A 9 6.70 -9.77 -19.29
N GLU A 10 7.46 -10.76 -19.75
CA GLU A 10 7.10 -11.50 -20.97
C GLU A 10 5.71 -12.12 -20.86
N LYS A 11 4.94 -12.04 -21.95
CA LYS A 11 3.62 -12.70 -22.10
C LYS A 11 2.51 -12.18 -21.19
N LEU A 12 2.70 -11.06 -20.49
CA LEU A 12 1.61 -10.39 -19.79
C LEU A 12 0.93 -9.38 -20.71
N ALA A 13 -0.31 -9.68 -21.12
CA ALA A 13 -1.15 -8.71 -21.80
C ALA A 13 -1.76 -7.76 -20.76
N ILE A 14 -1.38 -6.48 -20.83
CA ILE A 14 -1.92 -5.43 -19.97
C ILE A 14 -2.69 -4.41 -20.80
N SER A 15 -3.82 -3.96 -20.25
CA SER A 15 -4.67 -2.93 -20.85
C SER A 15 -5.17 -1.99 -19.76
N PRO A 16 -5.55 -0.75 -20.14
CA PRO A 16 -6.13 0.20 -19.21
C PRO A 16 -7.35 -0.40 -18.48
N LEU A 17 -7.42 -0.17 -17.18
CA LEU A 17 -8.57 -0.56 -16.37
C LEU A 17 -9.54 0.61 -16.26
N LEU A 18 -10.73 0.45 -16.82
CA LEU A 18 -11.82 1.37 -16.61
C LEU A 18 -12.39 1.17 -15.20
N PRO A 19 -12.73 2.25 -14.48
CA PRO A 19 -13.36 2.10 -13.18
C PRO A 19 -14.76 1.47 -13.32
N CYS A 20 -14.97 0.30 -12.74
CA CYS A 20 -16.28 -0.35 -12.71
C CYS A 20 -17.07 0.07 -11.47
N GLY A 21 -18.27 0.64 -11.67
CA GLY A 21 -19.29 0.83 -10.62
C GLY A 21 -19.57 2.27 -10.18
N ALA A 22 -20.77 2.47 -9.60
CA ALA A 22 -21.26 3.78 -9.16
C ALA A 22 -20.44 4.43 -8.02
N HIS A 23 -19.66 3.64 -7.27
CA HIS A 23 -18.75 4.13 -6.23
C HIS A 23 -17.49 4.81 -6.79
N SER A 24 -17.16 4.55 -8.06
CA SER A 24 -16.07 5.24 -8.75
C SER A 24 -16.47 6.59 -9.34
N LYS A 25 -17.77 6.92 -9.38
CA LYS A 25 -18.30 8.21 -9.83
C LYS A 25 -18.14 9.35 -8.81
N ARG A 26 -17.28 9.22 -7.79
CA ARG A 26 -16.88 10.37 -6.93
C ARG A 26 -15.47 10.88 -7.21
N LEU A 27 -14.73 10.24 -8.12
CA LEU A 27 -13.42 10.72 -8.63
C LEU A 27 -13.59 11.82 -9.71
N LEU A 28 -14.77 12.46 -9.77
CA LEU A 28 -15.28 13.14 -10.97
C LEU A 28 -14.40 14.31 -11.44
N ASP A 29 -14.27 14.33 -12.76
CA ASP A 29 -13.89 15.40 -13.68
C ASP A 29 -12.41 15.82 -13.76
N VAL A 30 -11.61 15.66 -12.70
CA VAL A 30 -10.17 16.06 -12.73
C VAL A 30 -9.20 14.87 -12.76
N GLU A 31 -9.58 13.74 -12.15
CA GLU A 31 -8.72 12.54 -12.06
C GLU A 31 -8.83 11.63 -13.28
N GLU A 32 -9.97 11.63 -13.98
CA GLU A 32 -10.15 10.88 -15.23
C GLU A 32 -9.10 11.26 -16.28
N ASN A 33 -8.63 12.51 -16.30
CA ASN A 33 -7.62 12.93 -17.27
C ASN A 33 -6.22 12.38 -16.98
N VAL A 34 -5.88 12.09 -15.72
CA VAL A 34 -4.51 11.69 -15.32
C VAL A 34 -4.39 10.20 -15.05
N PHE A 35 -5.46 9.58 -14.54
CA PHE A 35 -5.50 8.15 -14.23
C PHE A 35 -6.51 7.36 -15.08
N GLY A 36 -7.20 8.02 -16.00
CA GLY A 36 -8.17 7.37 -16.90
C GLY A 36 -7.51 6.52 -17.98
N ALA A 37 -8.35 5.96 -18.84
CA ALA A 37 -7.94 4.91 -19.77
C ALA A 37 -6.87 5.37 -20.78
N ASP A 38 -6.96 6.60 -21.29
CA ASP A 38 -6.00 7.11 -22.26
C ASP A 38 -4.64 7.39 -21.61
N ALA A 39 -4.62 8.01 -20.42
CA ALA A 39 -3.39 8.23 -19.66
C ALA A 39 -2.72 6.90 -19.25
N GLN A 40 -3.51 5.90 -18.85
CA GLN A 40 -3.02 4.55 -18.60
C GLN A 40 -2.46 3.91 -19.87
N ARG A 41 -3.07 4.10 -21.05
CA ARG A 41 -2.57 3.53 -22.30
C ARG A 41 -1.16 4.03 -22.61
N GLU A 42 -0.98 5.34 -22.57
CA GLU A 42 0.33 5.97 -22.78
C GLU A 42 1.36 5.54 -21.71
N ALA A 43 0.94 5.49 -20.44
CA ALA A 43 1.81 5.06 -19.36
C ALA A 43 2.18 3.57 -19.47
N ILE A 44 1.28 2.70 -19.93
CA ILE A 44 1.56 1.27 -20.16
C ILE A 44 2.61 1.09 -21.25
N GLU A 45 2.54 1.87 -22.33
CA GLU A 45 3.53 1.81 -23.42
C GLU A 45 4.95 2.15 -22.94
N THR A 46 5.06 3.11 -22.00
CA THR A 46 6.36 3.62 -21.53
C THR A 46 6.88 2.92 -20.27
N TYR A 47 5.98 2.55 -19.36
CA TYR A 47 6.29 2.05 -18.01
C TYR A 47 5.72 0.65 -17.73
N GLY A 48 5.13 -0.01 -18.72
CA GLY A 48 4.62 -1.37 -18.60
C GLY A 48 3.58 -1.51 -17.48
N ILE A 49 3.75 -2.52 -16.61
CA ILE A 49 2.80 -2.80 -15.51
C ILE A 49 2.66 -1.65 -14.51
N ALA A 50 3.68 -0.80 -14.37
CA ALA A 50 3.64 0.37 -13.48
C ALA A 50 2.73 1.48 -14.03
N GLY A 51 2.50 1.50 -15.35
CA GLY A 51 1.60 2.44 -16.00
C GLY A 51 0.11 2.08 -15.90
N ARG A 52 -0.22 0.86 -15.45
CA ARG A 52 -1.60 0.39 -15.30
C ARG A 52 -2.11 0.67 -13.89
N VAL A 53 -3.36 1.13 -13.78
CA VAL A 53 -4.09 1.10 -12.49
C VAL A 53 -4.66 -0.30 -12.27
N TRP A 54 -4.33 -0.90 -11.12
CA TRP A 54 -4.78 -2.25 -10.76
C TRP A 54 -6.05 -2.24 -9.90
N GLU A 55 -6.81 -3.33 -9.96
CA GLU A 55 -8.13 -3.48 -9.33
C GLU A 55 -8.08 -3.21 -7.81
N ALA A 56 -7.05 -3.73 -7.13
CA ALA A 56 -6.86 -3.54 -5.70
C ALA A 56 -6.51 -2.08 -5.33
N ALA A 57 -6.05 -1.25 -6.28
CA ALA A 57 -5.86 0.18 -6.06
C ALA A 57 -7.21 0.89 -5.87
N TYR A 58 -8.21 0.57 -6.68
CA TYR A 58 -9.56 1.13 -6.51
C TYR A 58 -10.18 0.72 -5.17
N LEU A 59 -9.99 -0.55 -4.75
CA LEU A 59 -10.43 -0.99 -3.43
C LEU A 59 -9.75 -0.19 -2.31
N MET A 60 -8.44 0.06 -2.41
CA MET A 60 -7.69 0.90 -1.48
C MET A 60 -8.22 2.34 -1.45
N THR A 61 -8.50 2.94 -2.61
CA THR A 61 -9.04 4.32 -2.66
C THR A 61 -10.40 4.44 -1.96
N ASN A 62 -11.25 3.42 -2.04
CA ASN A 62 -12.53 3.38 -1.32
C ASN A 62 -12.34 3.32 0.20
N TYR A 63 -11.34 2.55 0.67
CA TYR A 63 -11.00 2.47 2.09
C TYR A 63 -10.40 3.76 2.64
N ILE A 64 -9.62 4.48 1.82
CA ILE A 64 -9.05 5.79 2.18
C ILE A 64 -10.15 6.86 2.28
N ASP A 65 -11.08 6.89 1.32
CA ASP A 65 -12.13 7.93 1.23
C ASP A 65 -13.07 7.94 2.45
N GLN A 66 -13.27 6.76 3.07
CA GLN A 66 -14.19 6.53 4.20
C GLN A 66 -15.51 7.33 4.11
N PRO A 67 -16.40 7.01 3.15
CA PRO A 67 -17.64 7.75 2.98
C PRO A 67 -18.45 7.79 4.29
N SER A 68 -19.08 8.92 4.60
CA SER A 68 -19.78 9.13 5.88
C SER A 68 -20.91 8.14 6.17
N ASN A 69 -21.41 7.45 5.14
CA ASN A 69 -22.44 6.43 5.24
C ASN A 69 -21.87 4.99 5.33
N TRP A 70 -20.57 4.86 5.58
CA TRP A 70 -19.88 3.59 5.78
C TRP A 70 -19.04 3.65 7.05
N GLU A 71 -18.95 2.51 7.72
CA GLU A 71 -18.06 2.27 8.84
C GLU A 71 -17.06 1.18 8.44
N PHE A 72 -15.80 1.34 8.85
CA PHE A 72 -14.70 0.44 8.51
C PHE A 72 -13.97 0.03 9.78
N GLU A 73 -13.66 -1.26 9.89
CA GLU A 73 -12.89 -1.80 11.01
C GLU A 73 -11.75 -2.70 10.48
N PRO A 74 -10.49 -2.41 10.82
CA PRO A 74 -10.03 -1.15 11.41
C PRO A 74 -10.19 0.05 10.44
N PRO A 75 -10.27 1.30 10.92
CA PRO A 75 -10.33 2.48 10.05
C PRO A 75 -8.94 2.82 9.46
N PHE A 76 -8.91 3.29 8.20
CA PHE A 76 -7.69 3.77 7.54
C PHE A 76 -6.99 4.88 8.34
N ILE A 77 -7.75 5.88 8.80
CA ILE A 77 -7.30 6.91 9.74
C ILE A 77 -8.21 6.89 10.96
N ASP A 78 -7.62 6.71 12.14
CA ASP A 78 -8.33 6.89 13.39
C ASP A 78 -8.52 8.40 13.65
N LYS A 79 -9.78 8.85 13.54
CA LYS A 79 -10.18 10.24 13.77
C LYS A 79 -10.06 10.63 15.25
N ASN A 80 -10.05 9.66 16.17
CA ASN A 80 -9.90 9.89 17.61
C ASN A 80 -8.45 10.23 17.99
N VAL A 81 -7.47 9.80 17.18
CA VAL A 81 -6.05 10.20 17.31
C VAL A 81 -5.83 11.51 16.54
N SER A 82 -6.55 12.56 16.97
CA SER A 82 -6.43 13.90 16.39
C SER A 82 -5.19 14.60 16.94
N GLY A 83 -4.40 15.23 16.08
CA GLY A 83 -3.28 16.10 16.49
C GLY A 83 -1.87 15.63 16.12
N ARG A 84 -1.65 14.33 15.87
CA ARG A 84 -0.31 13.82 15.49
C ARG A 84 -0.07 13.95 13.99
N LYS A 85 1.09 14.52 13.61
CA LYS A 85 1.61 14.53 12.23
C LYS A 85 1.77 13.09 11.74
N ARG A 86 1.21 12.78 10.58
CA ARG A 86 1.30 11.45 9.97
C ARG A 86 2.26 11.47 8.79
N VAL A 87 3.06 10.43 8.69
CA VAL A 87 3.87 10.17 7.51
C VAL A 87 3.38 8.88 6.89
N PHE A 88 2.91 8.98 5.65
CA PHE A 88 2.52 7.86 4.80
C PHE A 88 3.69 7.53 3.87
N LEU A 89 4.01 6.25 3.71
CA LEU A 89 4.95 5.78 2.71
C LEU A 89 4.24 4.77 1.81
N GLU A 90 4.09 5.06 0.54
CA GLU A 90 3.54 4.11 -0.44
C GLU A 90 4.69 3.39 -1.16
N LEU A 91 4.62 2.05 -1.19
CA LEU A 91 5.55 1.19 -1.91
C LEU A 91 4.97 0.82 -3.28
N GLY A 92 5.79 0.84 -4.33
CA GLY A 92 5.40 0.40 -5.68
C GLY A 92 4.18 1.14 -6.19
N SER A 93 4.21 2.47 -6.12
CA SER A 93 3.04 3.32 -6.34
C SER A 93 2.53 3.31 -7.79
N GLY A 94 3.33 2.84 -8.75
CA GLY A 94 2.99 2.75 -10.16
C GLY A 94 2.55 4.09 -10.72
N THR A 95 1.25 4.25 -10.97
CA THR A 95 0.69 5.52 -11.46
C THR A 95 0.62 6.60 -10.38
N GLY A 96 0.56 6.24 -9.10
CA GLY A 96 0.40 7.17 -7.97
C GLY A 96 -1.05 7.50 -7.61
N ILE A 97 -2.04 6.76 -8.12
CA ILE A 97 -3.46 7.00 -7.85
C ILE A 97 -3.81 6.89 -6.35
N VAL A 98 -3.22 5.94 -5.63
CA VAL A 98 -3.45 5.75 -4.19
C VAL A 98 -2.81 6.90 -3.40
N ALA A 99 -1.57 7.28 -3.70
CA ALA A 99 -0.92 8.47 -3.13
C ALA A 99 -1.74 9.74 -3.32
N ALA A 100 -2.25 9.98 -4.52
CA ALA A 100 -3.12 11.11 -4.81
C ALA A 100 -4.35 11.12 -3.89
N LYS A 101 -4.99 9.95 -3.69
CA LYS A 101 -6.14 9.82 -2.80
C LYS A 101 -5.77 10.04 -1.33
N ILE A 102 -4.65 9.50 -0.86
CA ILE A 102 -4.14 9.76 0.50
C ILE A 102 -3.92 11.26 0.70
N ALA A 103 -3.26 11.91 -0.26
CA ALA A 103 -2.95 13.33 -0.15
C ALA A 103 -4.22 14.20 -0.10
N GLN A 104 -5.24 13.87 -0.91
CA GLN A 104 -6.53 14.56 -0.89
C GLN A 104 -7.33 14.34 0.38
N THR A 105 -7.42 13.10 0.87
CA THR A 105 -8.30 12.79 2.00
C THR A 105 -7.64 13.06 3.35
N ALA A 106 -6.34 12.78 3.48
CA ALA A 106 -5.61 12.85 4.75
C ALA A 106 -4.75 14.12 4.88
N ALA A 107 -4.06 14.50 3.80
CA ALA A 107 -2.94 15.43 3.88
C ALA A 107 -3.29 16.91 3.61
N LEU A 108 -4.52 17.21 3.16
CA LEU A 108 -5.01 18.58 3.02
C LEU A 108 -5.18 19.34 4.34
N SER A 109 -4.97 18.69 5.48
CA SER A 109 -4.85 19.37 6.78
C SER A 109 -3.51 20.12 6.97
N GLY A 110 -2.58 20.01 5.99
CA GLY A 110 -1.29 20.72 5.98
C GLY A 110 -0.24 20.16 6.95
N ARG A 111 -0.55 19.07 7.65
CA ARG A 111 0.32 18.46 8.66
C ARG A 111 0.94 17.14 8.23
N ASP A 112 0.21 16.37 7.43
CA ASP A 112 0.61 15.02 7.04
C ASP A 112 1.49 15.06 5.78
N HIS A 113 2.40 14.09 5.66
CA HIS A 113 3.34 13.98 4.54
C HIS A 113 3.19 12.61 3.85
N VAL A 114 3.29 12.58 2.52
CA VAL A 114 3.20 11.37 1.72
C VAL A 114 4.50 11.17 0.94
N ILE A 115 5.20 10.08 1.25
CA ILE A 115 6.36 9.60 0.50
C ILE A 115 5.87 8.54 -0.48
N VAL A 116 6.04 8.80 -1.76
CA VAL A 116 5.57 7.95 -2.85
C VAL A 116 6.78 7.31 -3.49
N THR A 117 6.80 5.99 -3.60
CA THR A 117 8.01 5.28 -3.99
C THR A 117 7.77 4.23 -5.05
N ASP A 118 8.73 4.11 -5.97
CA ASP A 118 8.77 3.08 -6.99
C ASP A 118 10.22 2.90 -7.48
N LEU A 119 10.42 2.13 -8.55
CA LEU A 119 11.70 2.05 -9.24
C LEU A 119 12.13 3.43 -9.78
N PRO A 120 13.45 3.70 -9.89
CA PRO A 120 13.95 4.97 -10.42
C PRO A 120 13.33 5.37 -11.76
N GLU A 121 13.15 4.41 -12.67
CA GLU A 121 12.55 4.62 -13.98
C GLU A 121 11.05 4.91 -13.96
N VAL A 122 10.34 4.62 -12.86
CA VAL A 122 8.90 4.92 -12.69
C VAL A 122 8.68 6.26 -12.00
N CYS A 123 9.68 6.80 -11.29
CA CYS A 123 9.58 8.10 -10.62
C CYS A 123 9.14 9.25 -11.55
N PRO A 124 9.58 9.35 -12.83
CA PRO A 124 9.07 10.36 -13.76
C PRO A 124 7.56 10.27 -14.02
N LEU A 125 6.99 9.05 -14.05
CA LEU A 125 5.53 8.87 -14.16
C LEU A 125 4.81 9.42 -12.93
N LEU A 126 5.32 9.10 -11.74
CA LEU A 126 4.77 9.61 -10.48
C LEU A 126 4.84 11.13 -10.44
N GLU A 127 5.99 11.70 -10.80
CA GLU A 127 6.18 13.15 -10.83
C GLU A 127 5.18 13.82 -11.78
N ARG A 128 5.03 13.27 -12.99
CA ARG A 128 4.05 13.73 -13.97
C ARG A 128 2.62 13.66 -13.41
N ASN A 129 2.24 12.54 -12.84
CA ASN A 129 0.85 12.35 -12.41
C ASN A 129 0.50 13.17 -11.16
N LEU A 130 1.46 13.41 -10.27
CA LEU A 130 1.24 14.04 -8.97
C LEU A 130 1.52 15.56 -8.98
N PHE A 131 2.42 16.06 -9.83
CA PHE A 131 2.83 17.49 -9.80
C PHE A 131 2.50 18.28 -11.07
N VAL A 132 1.90 17.68 -12.11
CA VAL A 132 1.52 18.46 -13.31
C VAL A 132 0.43 19.48 -12.98
N LYS A 133 0.73 20.75 -13.31
CA LYS A 133 -0.22 21.87 -13.29
C LYS A 133 -1.14 21.75 -14.50
N LEU A 134 -2.45 21.70 -14.26
CA LEU A 134 -3.43 21.77 -15.33
C LEU A 134 -3.44 23.21 -15.88
N GLU A 135 -3.10 23.38 -17.16
CA GLU A 135 -3.20 24.68 -17.84
C GLU A 135 -4.65 25.20 -17.76
N GLY A 136 -4.81 26.48 -17.38
CA GLY A 136 -6.12 27.15 -17.31
C GLY A 136 -6.85 27.05 -15.97
N SER A 137 -6.33 26.29 -14.99
CA SER A 137 -6.89 26.30 -13.64
C SER A 137 -6.05 27.18 -12.71
N SER A 138 -6.55 28.36 -12.35
CA SER A 138 -5.93 29.25 -11.35
C SER A 138 -5.91 28.65 -9.94
N VAL A 139 -6.47 27.45 -9.76
CA VAL A 139 -6.54 26.66 -8.51
C VAL A 139 -5.92 25.27 -8.69
N GLY A 140 -5.33 24.98 -9.87
CA GLY A 140 -4.90 23.64 -10.27
C GLY A 140 -3.57 23.19 -9.65
N ARG A 141 -3.65 22.24 -8.70
CA ARG A 141 -2.55 21.34 -8.26
C ARG A 141 -1.28 21.98 -7.68
N GLN A 142 -1.38 23.20 -7.16
CA GLN A 142 -0.47 23.67 -6.09
C GLN A 142 -0.76 22.97 -4.74
N LEU A 143 -1.77 22.09 -4.71
CA LEU A 143 -2.32 21.41 -3.52
C LEU A 143 -1.36 20.42 -2.85
N TYR A 144 -0.41 19.85 -3.60
CA TYR A 144 0.51 18.82 -3.11
C TYR A 144 1.92 19.34 -2.85
N ASP A 145 2.16 20.62 -3.12
CA ASP A 145 3.47 21.23 -2.90
C ASP A 145 3.79 21.23 -1.39
N GLY A 146 4.89 20.60 -1.02
CA GLY A 146 5.26 20.34 0.37
C GLY A 146 4.49 19.22 1.09
N VAL A 147 3.54 18.54 0.43
CA VAL A 147 2.76 17.42 0.99
C VAL A 147 3.23 16.07 0.46
N ILE A 148 3.62 16.02 -0.81
CA ILE A 148 4.07 14.79 -1.49
C ILE A 148 5.56 14.89 -1.80
N SER A 149 6.28 13.79 -1.61
CA SER A 149 7.65 13.59 -2.10
C SER A 149 7.76 12.28 -2.87
N VAL A 150 8.35 12.31 -4.06
CA VAL A 150 8.62 11.11 -4.86
C VAL A 150 10.06 10.66 -4.62
N ARG A 151 10.26 9.39 -4.28
CA ARG A 151 11.59 8.82 -4.01
C ARG A 151 11.76 7.44 -4.65
N PRO A 152 12.94 7.13 -5.23
CA PRO A 152 13.22 5.78 -5.68
C PRO A 152 13.36 4.83 -4.49
N LEU A 153 12.73 3.65 -4.59
CA LEU A 153 12.88 2.56 -3.62
C LEU A 153 12.70 1.20 -4.30
N PRO A 154 13.74 0.67 -4.98
CA PRO A 154 13.77 -0.74 -5.35
C PRO A 154 13.63 -1.60 -4.10
N TRP A 155 12.72 -2.56 -4.12
CA TRP A 155 12.49 -3.44 -2.98
C TRP A 155 13.75 -4.25 -2.64
N GLY A 156 13.99 -4.45 -1.35
CA GLY A 156 15.16 -5.13 -0.81
C GLY A 156 16.38 -4.22 -0.65
N SER A 157 16.37 -3.00 -1.19
CA SER A 157 17.49 -2.07 -1.09
C SER A 157 17.57 -1.39 0.28
N SER A 158 18.52 -1.81 1.12
CA SER A 158 18.86 -1.12 2.38
C SER A 158 19.25 0.35 2.13
N ASP A 159 20.00 0.62 1.07
CA ASP A 159 20.56 1.96 0.83
C ASP A 159 19.48 3.00 0.52
N HIS A 160 18.46 2.64 -0.28
CA HIS A 160 17.33 3.51 -0.56
C HIS A 160 16.46 3.72 0.69
N VAL A 161 16.26 2.67 1.50
CA VAL A 161 15.60 2.81 2.81
C VAL A 161 16.36 3.80 3.70
N MET A 162 17.69 3.70 3.79
CA MET A 162 18.53 4.60 4.58
C MET A 162 18.50 6.05 4.09
N LYS A 163 18.39 6.29 2.78
CA LYS A 163 18.22 7.65 2.24
C LYS A 163 16.89 8.28 2.70
N ILE A 164 15.81 7.49 2.70
CA ILE A 164 14.50 7.93 3.21
C ILE A 164 14.57 8.22 4.73
N ILE A 165 15.32 7.42 5.50
CA ILE A 165 15.58 7.68 6.93
C ILE A 165 16.24 9.05 7.11
N GLN A 166 17.33 9.29 6.39
CA GLN A 166 18.10 10.53 6.53
C GLN A 166 17.24 11.75 6.21
N GLU A 167 16.43 11.67 5.16
CA GLU A 167 15.50 12.74 4.80
C GLU A 167 14.45 13.00 5.89
N LEU A 168 13.81 11.95 6.42
CA LEU A 168 12.81 12.10 7.49
C LEU A 168 13.43 12.66 8.78
N GLN A 169 14.67 12.31 9.08
CA GLN A 169 15.41 12.87 10.21
C GLN A 169 15.70 14.37 10.03
N LEU A 170 15.93 14.82 8.80
CA LEU A 170 16.13 16.24 8.48
C LEU A 170 14.83 17.06 8.51
N ILE A 171 13.67 16.42 8.25
CA ILE A 171 12.34 17.06 8.28
C ILE A 171 11.77 17.15 9.72
N GLY A 172 12.34 16.42 10.68
CA GLY A 172 11.90 16.44 12.07
C GLY A 172 12.13 17.79 12.74
N ASP A 173 11.06 18.38 13.29
CA ASP A 173 11.14 19.66 14.00
C ASP A 173 11.91 19.47 15.32
N SER A 174 13.03 20.17 15.47
CA SER A 174 13.94 20.01 16.62
C SER A 174 13.34 20.50 17.94
N SER A 175 12.18 21.16 17.89
CA SER A 175 11.54 21.83 19.02
C SER A 175 10.74 20.90 19.95
N ASP A 176 10.29 19.74 19.47
CA ASP A 176 9.47 18.79 20.26
C ASP A 176 10.19 17.45 20.56
N GLY A 177 11.46 17.32 20.13
CA GLY A 177 12.29 16.14 20.38
C GLY A 177 11.83 14.83 19.72
N MET A 178 10.71 14.84 18.98
CA MET A 178 10.22 13.69 18.21
C MET A 178 10.59 13.82 16.72
N HIS A 179 11.42 12.91 16.23
CA HIS A 179 11.69 12.77 14.81
C HIS A 179 10.42 12.32 14.06
N ALA A 180 10.26 12.76 12.80
CA ALA A 180 9.16 12.30 11.96
C ALA A 180 9.34 10.80 11.64
N CYS A 181 8.46 9.95 12.19
CA CYS A 181 8.45 8.51 11.92
C CYS A 181 7.34 8.15 10.94
N ILE A 182 7.56 7.10 10.15
CA ILE A 182 6.53 6.54 9.28
C ILE A 182 5.41 6.02 10.16
N THR A 183 4.20 6.52 9.94
CA THR A 183 3.01 6.08 10.67
C THR A 183 2.26 4.98 9.92
N ARG A 184 2.36 4.99 8.58
CA ARG A 184 1.66 4.02 7.73
C ARG A 184 2.45 3.73 6.48
N ILE A 185 2.57 2.45 6.16
CA ILE A 185 3.13 1.94 4.91
C ILE A 185 1.98 1.40 4.09
N VAL A 186 1.82 1.85 2.85
CA VAL A 186 0.71 1.47 1.96
C VAL A 186 1.27 0.66 0.80
N CYS A 187 0.68 -0.50 0.55
CA CYS A 187 1.04 -1.40 -0.54
C CYS A 187 -0.22 -1.69 -1.34
N SER A 188 -0.24 -1.31 -2.61
CA SER A 188 -1.37 -1.61 -3.50
C SER A 188 -0.96 -2.66 -4.53
N ASP A 189 -1.42 -3.89 -4.32
CA ASP A 189 -1.30 -4.99 -5.28
C ASP A 189 0.15 -5.43 -5.59
N LEU A 190 0.98 -5.54 -4.55
CA LEU A 190 2.43 -5.80 -4.71
C LEU A 190 2.84 -7.28 -4.62
N VAL A 191 1.90 -8.17 -4.32
CA VAL A 191 2.15 -9.61 -4.13
C VAL A 191 1.75 -10.33 -5.42
N TYR A 192 2.64 -10.34 -6.42
CA TYR A 192 2.32 -10.89 -7.76
C TYR A 192 3.43 -11.71 -8.43
N PHE A 193 4.71 -11.37 -8.26
CA PHE A 193 5.82 -12.15 -8.80
C PHE A 193 6.65 -12.83 -7.70
N PRO A 194 6.87 -14.17 -7.78
CA PRO A 194 7.64 -14.91 -6.77
C PRO A 194 9.01 -14.34 -6.41
N HIS A 195 9.75 -13.84 -7.41
CA HIS A 195 11.09 -13.28 -7.21
C HIS A 195 11.09 -11.90 -6.51
N LEU A 196 9.93 -11.24 -6.42
CA LEU A 196 9.78 -9.95 -5.72
C LEU A 196 9.28 -10.11 -4.28
N LEU A 197 8.84 -11.30 -3.87
CA LEU A 197 8.22 -11.53 -2.57
C LEU A 197 9.21 -11.31 -1.40
N ALA A 198 10.43 -11.87 -1.51
CA ALA A 198 11.43 -11.69 -0.46
C ALA A 198 11.96 -10.24 -0.40
N PRO A 199 12.30 -9.57 -1.53
CA PRO A 199 12.64 -8.15 -1.51
C PRO A 199 11.54 -7.25 -0.92
N LEU A 200 10.26 -7.51 -1.23
CA LEU A 200 9.14 -6.78 -0.66
C LEU A 200 9.07 -6.99 0.87
N LEU A 201 9.10 -8.24 1.32
CA LEU A 201 9.07 -8.56 2.76
C LEU A 201 10.26 -7.90 3.48
N ARG A 202 11.47 -8.01 2.94
CA ARG A 202 12.68 -7.37 3.48
C ARG A 202 12.52 -5.85 3.63
N THR A 203 11.94 -5.19 2.64
CA THR A 203 11.65 -3.75 2.68
C THR A 203 10.70 -3.41 3.83
N LEU A 204 9.59 -4.15 3.95
CA LEU A 204 8.63 -3.98 5.04
C LEU A 204 9.29 -4.21 6.40
N LEU A 205 10.16 -5.22 6.52
CA LEU A 205 10.87 -5.49 7.76
C LEU A 205 11.82 -4.36 8.14
N HIS A 206 12.57 -3.79 7.18
CA HIS A 206 13.45 -2.65 7.44
C HIS A 206 12.67 -1.37 7.79
N LEU A 207 11.60 -1.06 7.05
CA LEU A 207 10.75 0.12 7.30
C LEU A 207 9.97 0.04 8.61
N THR A 208 9.84 -1.17 9.20
CA THR A 208 9.21 -1.40 10.51
C THR A 208 10.20 -1.75 11.60
N SER A 209 11.50 -1.58 11.35
CA SER A 209 12.57 -1.72 12.34
C SER A 209 13.09 -0.34 12.77
N PRO A 210 13.85 -0.24 13.87
CA PRO A 210 14.57 0.99 14.20
C PRO A 210 15.43 1.47 13.00
N PRO A 211 15.49 2.79 12.73
CA PRO A 211 14.95 3.88 13.55
C PRO A 211 13.47 4.23 13.27
N PHE A 212 12.79 3.62 12.30
CA PHE A 212 11.40 3.97 11.95
C PHE A 212 10.38 3.53 13.00
N ALA A 213 10.64 2.40 13.65
CA ALA A 213 9.81 1.86 14.71
C ALA A 213 10.54 1.94 16.05
N SER A 214 9.88 2.52 17.05
CA SER A 214 10.31 2.39 18.45
C SER A 214 9.73 1.10 19.05
N THR A 215 10.28 0.63 20.17
CA THR A 215 9.71 -0.48 20.95
C THR A 215 8.41 -0.09 21.68
N SER A 216 7.90 1.13 21.47
CA SER A 216 6.67 1.67 22.08
C SER A 216 5.51 1.75 21.06
N GLU A 217 4.35 2.26 21.49
CA GLU A 217 3.06 2.34 20.78
C GLU A 217 3.06 3.00 19.38
N SER A 218 4.20 3.47 18.88
CA SER A 218 4.35 4.24 17.64
C SER A 218 4.80 3.42 16.43
N GLN A 219 4.49 2.13 16.35
CA GLN A 219 4.89 1.32 15.20
C GLN A 219 4.07 1.65 13.93
N PRO A 220 4.71 1.69 12.75
CA PRO A 220 4.00 1.87 11.49
C PRO A 220 2.94 0.77 11.29
N GLN A 221 1.74 1.16 10.85
CA GLN A 221 0.78 0.18 10.31
C GLN A 221 1.14 -0.11 8.84
N VAL A 222 1.10 -1.38 8.45
CA VAL A 222 1.22 -1.75 7.03
C VAL A 222 -0.20 -2.04 6.51
N VAL A 223 -0.61 -1.34 5.46
CA VAL A 223 -1.92 -1.53 4.81
C VAL A 223 -1.69 -2.09 3.42
N ILE A 224 -2.20 -3.30 3.15
CA ILE A 224 -1.98 -4.02 1.90
C ILE A 224 -3.33 -4.25 1.23
N SER A 225 -3.59 -3.64 0.08
CA SER A 225 -4.65 -4.11 -0.80
C SER A 225 -4.10 -5.17 -1.73
N TYR A 226 -4.88 -6.21 -1.96
CA TYR A 226 -4.39 -7.42 -2.60
C TYR A 226 -5.51 -8.09 -3.39
N LYS A 227 -5.22 -8.43 -4.65
CA LYS A 227 -6.06 -9.29 -5.48
C LYS A 227 -5.37 -10.64 -5.66
N ILE A 228 -6.06 -11.72 -5.31
CA ILE A 228 -5.56 -13.08 -5.56
C ILE A 228 -5.51 -13.32 -7.07
N ARG A 229 -4.33 -13.69 -7.59
CA ARG A 229 -4.16 -14.13 -8.99
C ARG A 229 -3.65 -15.54 -9.08
N SER A 230 -2.79 -15.93 -8.14
CA SER A 230 -2.21 -17.26 -8.08
C SER A 230 -1.80 -17.58 -6.65
N LEU A 231 -2.74 -18.17 -5.90
CA LEU A 231 -2.49 -18.59 -4.51
C LEU A 231 -1.18 -19.36 -4.36
N LEU A 232 -0.90 -20.34 -5.23
CA LEU A 232 0.33 -21.11 -5.18
C LEU A 232 1.60 -20.25 -5.24
N LYS A 233 1.60 -19.16 -6.03
CA LYS A 233 2.74 -18.25 -6.16
C LYS A 233 2.80 -17.23 -5.02
N GLU A 234 1.66 -16.88 -4.44
CA GLU A 234 1.51 -15.78 -3.49
C GLU A 234 1.58 -16.26 -2.04
N THR A 235 1.16 -17.50 -1.73
CA THR A 235 1.19 -18.12 -0.40
C THR A 235 2.56 -18.01 0.29
N PRO A 236 3.72 -18.24 -0.37
CA PRO A 236 5.02 -18.09 0.29
C PRO A 236 5.25 -16.72 0.93
N PHE A 237 4.71 -15.64 0.33
CA PHE A 237 4.76 -14.32 0.93
C PHE A 237 3.93 -14.26 2.20
N TRP A 238 2.66 -14.70 2.14
CA TRP A 238 1.75 -14.62 3.27
C TRP A 238 2.17 -15.51 4.45
N SER A 239 2.64 -16.72 4.18
CA SER A 239 3.16 -17.64 5.20
C SER A 239 4.40 -17.08 5.90
N ALA A 240 5.29 -16.40 5.17
CA ALA A 240 6.43 -15.71 5.77
C ALA A 240 5.99 -14.44 6.51
N PHE A 241 5.16 -13.61 5.88
CA PHE A 241 4.67 -12.34 6.41
C PHE A 241 3.98 -12.53 7.78
N GLY A 242 3.12 -13.55 7.93
CA GLY A 242 2.43 -13.84 9.19
C GLY A 242 3.33 -14.21 10.36
N LEU A 243 4.55 -14.69 10.09
CA LEU A 243 5.56 -14.91 11.14
C LEU A 243 6.02 -13.57 11.75
N TRP A 244 6.18 -12.54 10.93
CA TRP A 244 6.75 -11.26 11.32
C TRP A 244 5.68 -10.23 11.72
N PHE A 245 4.49 -10.32 11.13
CA PHE A 245 3.39 -9.38 11.29
C PHE A 245 2.12 -10.08 11.79
N SER A 246 1.38 -9.41 12.66
CA SER A 246 -0.04 -9.73 12.90
C SER A 246 -0.88 -8.90 11.93
N PHE A 247 -1.87 -9.49 11.28
CA PHE A 247 -2.71 -8.80 10.31
C PHE A 247 -4.14 -9.32 10.30
N GLU A 248 -5.07 -8.45 9.94
CA GLU A 248 -6.50 -8.73 9.89
C GLU A 248 -7.13 -8.09 8.63
N PRO A 249 -8.18 -8.69 8.05
CA PRO A 249 -8.89 -8.09 6.93
C PRO A 249 -9.71 -6.89 7.40
N VAL A 250 -9.82 -5.87 6.56
CA VAL A 250 -10.76 -4.78 6.77
C VAL A 250 -12.18 -5.29 6.51
N ILE A 251 -13.05 -5.09 7.48
CA ILE A 251 -14.51 -5.25 7.34
C ILE A 251 -15.16 -3.88 7.23
N ALA A 252 -16.32 -3.83 6.57
CA ALA A 252 -17.08 -2.62 6.38
C ALA A 252 -18.58 -2.90 6.49
N ARG A 253 -19.34 -1.88 6.91
CA ARG A 253 -20.81 -1.91 6.89
C ARG A 253 -21.36 -0.56 6.45
N LYS A 254 -22.53 -0.57 5.82
CA LYS A 254 -23.30 0.63 5.52
C LYS A 254 -24.04 1.10 6.76
N ILE A 255 -24.01 2.41 6.99
CA ILE A 255 -24.82 3.07 8.00
C ILE A 255 -26.13 3.48 7.31
N ASP A 256 -27.21 2.74 7.57
CA ASP A 256 -28.56 3.07 7.06
C ASP A 256 -29.05 4.37 7.74
N PRO A 257 -29.63 5.33 6.99
CA PRO A 257 -30.31 6.50 7.55
C PRO A 257 -31.37 6.16 8.62
N ASN A 258 -31.96 4.97 8.58
CA ASN A 258 -32.93 4.47 9.56
C ASN A 258 -32.26 3.79 10.78
N HIS A 259 -30.92 3.85 10.90
CA HIS A 259 -30.13 3.28 11.98
C HIS A 259 -30.25 1.76 12.19
N LEU A 260 -30.73 1.01 11.20
CA LEU A 260 -30.57 -0.45 11.22
C LEU A 260 -29.14 -0.78 10.78
N PRO A 261 -28.28 -1.34 11.67
CA PRO A 261 -26.92 -1.68 11.29
C PRO A 261 -26.98 -2.78 10.23
N SER A 262 -26.39 -2.51 9.06
CA SER A 262 -26.09 -3.61 8.13
C SER A 262 -25.01 -4.50 8.72
N GLU A 263 -25.01 -5.76 8.30
CA GLU A 263 -24.04 -6.75 8.74
C GLU A 263 -22.62 -6.34 8.31
N TRP A 264 -21.65 -6.63 9.18
CA TRP A 264 -20.24 -6.43 8.85
C TRP A 264 -19.84 -7.42 7.77
N GLN A 265 -19.25 -6.91 6.69
CA GLN A 265 -18.78 -7.73 5.60
C GLN A 265 -17.34 -7.39 5.28
N ARG A 266 -16.55 -8.40 4.90
CA ARG A 266 -15.18 -8.19 4.43
C ARG A 266 -15.17 -7.22 3.25
N LEU A 267 -14.39 -6.15 3.35
CA LEU A 267 -14.27 -5.20 2.25
C LEU A 267 -13.67 -5.90 1.02
N GLY A 268 -14.40 -5.87 -0.10
CA GLY A 268 -14.05 -6.62 -1.31
C GLY A 268 -14.72 -8.00 -1.45
N SER A 269 -15.69 -8.35 -0.59
CA SER A 269 -16.55 -9.54 -0.75
C SER A 269 -17.61 -9.40 -1.84
N ASP A 270 -18.06 -8.17 -2.11
CA ASP A 270 -19.27 -7.83 -2.88
C ASP A 270 -19.11 -7.96 -4.41
N THR A 271 -18.13 -8.74 -4.89
CA THR A 271 -17.85 -8.89 -6.33
C THR A 271 -18.94 -9.73 -6.98
N ARG A 272 -19.97 -9.05 -7.50
CA ARG A 272 -21.11 -9.61 -8.26
C ARG A 272 -20.72 -10.45 -9.47
N ASP A 273 -19.44 -10.44 -9.86
CA ASP A 273 -18.90 -11.16 -11.02
C ASP A 273 -18.16 -12.46 -10.68
N GLY A 274 -18.27 -12.97 -9.44
CA GLY A 274 -17.94 -14.37 -9.10
C GLY A 274 -16.48 -14.83 -9.31
N GLY A 275 -15.53 -13.94 -9.61
CA GLY A 275 -14.18 -14.34 -10.04
C GLY A 275 -13.03 -13.96 -9.10
N ASP A 276 -13.04 -12.77 -8.51
CA ASP A 276 -11.81 -12.17 -7.99
C ASP A 276 -11.90 -11.79 -6.51
N GLN A 277 -11.33 -12.64 -5.66
CA GLN A 277 -11.20 -12.36 -4.23
C GLN A 277 -10.14 -11.28 -3.99
N MET A 278 -10.59 -10.11 -3.53
CA MET A 278 -9.73 -9.00 -3.14
C MET A 278 -9.82 -8.73 -1.64
N PHE A 279 -8.72 -8.34 -1.03
CA PHE A 279 -8.61 -8.04 0.40
C PHE A 279 -7.98 -6.66 0.60
N ILE A 280 -8.31 -6.03 1.72
CA ILE A 280 -7.42 -5.08 2.37
C ILE A 280 -7.02 -5.67 3.71
N PHE A 281 -5.73 -5.80 3.95
CA PHE A 281 -5.18 -6.19 5.25
C PHE A 281 -4.57 -4.98 5.95
N VAL A 282 -4.82 -4.88 7.25
CA VAL A 282 -4.08 -3.98 8.13
C VAL A 282 -3.21 -4.83 9.03
N ALA A 283 -1.92 -4.52 9.04
CA ALA A 283 -0.91 -5.29 9.73
C ALA A 283 -0.05 -4.42 10.65
N ARG A 284 0.49 -5.06 11.69
CA ARG A 284 1.46 -4.48 12.63
C ARG A 284 2.60 -5.45 12.82
N ARG A 285 3.81 -4.90 12.98
CA ARG A 285 4.98 -5.71 13.29
C ARG A 285 4.76 -6.38 14.65
N ARG A 286 4.99 -7.68 14.74
CA ARG A 286 4.92 -8.38 16.02
C ARG A 286 6.02 -7.84 16.94
N PRO A 287 5.74 -7.42 18.18
CA PRO A 287 6.76 -6.85 19.07
C PRO A 287 7.97 -7.78 19.25
N GLU A 288 7.73 -9.09 19.40
CA GLU A 288 8.78 -10.10 19.53
C GLU A 288 9.67 -10.21 18.29
N SER A 289 9.14 -9.88 17.10
CA SER A 289 9.86 -10.04 15.84
C SER A 289 10.81 -8.90 15.52
N LEU A 290 10.82 -7.82 16.31
CA LEU A 290 11.82 -6.75 16.24
C LEU A 290 13.23 -7.21 16.63
N ASN A 291 13.32 -8.21 17.50
CA ASN A 291 14.60 -8.74 18.00
C ASN A 291 15.11 -9.94 17.19
N TRP A 292 14.38 -10.35 16.15
CA TRP A 292 14.77 -11.49 15.32
C TRP A 292 15.73 -11.05 14.22
N THR A 293 16.67 -11.93 13.89
CA THR A 293 17.59 -11.70 12.77
C THR A 293 16.87 -11.87 11.45
N ILE A 294 16.87 -10.82 10.63
CA ILE A 294 16.35 -10.87 9.25
C ILE A 294 17.41 -11.60 8.38
N PRO A 295 17.09 -12.77 7.79
CA PRO A 295 18.05 -13.51 6.96
C PRO A 295 18.49 -12.71 5.73
N LEU A 296 19.77 -12.78 5.36
CA LEU A 296 20.28 -12.11 4.14
C LEU A 296 19.77 -12.77 2.86
N GLU A 297 19.67 -14.10 2.85
CA GLU A 297 19.20 -14.86 1.69
C GLU A 297 17.67 -14.83 1.57
N ASP A 298 17.19 -14.63 0.35
CA ASP A 298 15.75 -14.50 0.05
C ASP A 298 15.00 -15.82 0.27
N THR A 299 15.64 -16.95 -0.01
CA THR A 299 15.09 -18.29 0.23
C THR A 299 14.91 -18.59 1.71
N ASP A 300 15.83 -18.11 2.55
CA ASP A 300 15.75 -18.25 4.01
C ASP A 300 14.70 -17.31 4.61
N LEU A 301 14.63 -16.08 4.11
CA LEU A 301 13.62 -15.11 4.54
C LEU A 301 12.19 -15.60 4.25
N LEU A 302 11.91 -16.06 3.03
CA LEU A 302 10.60 -16.67 2.70
C LEU A 302 10.40 -18.03 3.37
N GLY A 303 11.48 -18.73 3.70
CA GLY A 303 11.44 -19.98 4.46
C GLY A 303 11.20 -19.82 5.96
N GLY A 304 11.06 -18.59 6.48
CA GLY A 304 10.83 -18.32 7.89
C GLY A 304 12.03 -18.57 8.81
N VAL A 305 13.24 -18.62 8.24
CA VAL A 305 14.49 -18.71 9.01
C VAL A 305 14.69 -17.42 9.83
N GLY A 306 15.24 -17.54 11.03
CA GLY A 306 15.40 -16.41 11.96
C GLY A 306 14.13 -16.06 12.74
N ALA A 307 12.95 -16.37 12.21
CA ALA A 307 11.69 -16.14 12.91
C ALA A 307 11.63 -16.91 14.23
N ARG A 308 11.07 -16.30 15.27
CA ARG A 308 11.08 -16.83 16.65
C ARG A 308 12.49 -17.11 17.21
N GLY A 309 13.52 -16.44 16.68
CA GLY A 309 14.89 -16.55 17.15
C GLY A 309 15.61 -17.86 16.83
N THR A 310 15.13 -18.64 15.85
CA THR A 310 15.78 -19.91 15.47
C THR A 310 16.02 -20.03 13.97
N ASN A 311 17.07 -20.78 13.59
CA ASN A 311 17.47 -20.97 12.20
C ASN A 311 16.67 -22.05 11.45
N ASN A 312 15.64 -22.63 12.08
CA ASN A 312 14.79 -23.62 11.43
C ASN A 312 13.76 -22.95 10.53
N LYS A 313 13.40 -23.59 9.41
CA LYS A 313 12.30 -23.13 8.54
C LYS A 313 10.95 -23.20 9.25
N LYS A 314 10.08 -22.23 8.98
CA LYS A 314 8.76 -22.07 9.61
C LYS A 314 7.80 -21.41 8.62
N SER A 315 6.51 -21.57 8.88
CA SER A 315 5.42 -20.89 8.19
C SER A 315 4.36 -20.47 9.19
N ASP A 316 3.57 -19.46 8.83
CA ASP A 316 2.36 -19.04 9.53
C ASP A 316 1.13 -19.41 8.69
N GLU A 317 0.01 -19.73 9.35
CA GLU A 317 -1.24 -20.22 8.72
C GLU A 317 -2.38 -19.19 8.78
N THR A 318 -2.09 -17.94 9.18
CA THR A 318 -3.11 -16.89 9.37
C THR A 318 -3.84 -16.61 8.07
N PHE A 319 -3.13 -16.51 6.94
CA PHE A 319 -3.74 -16.19 5.66
C PHE A 319 -4.68 -17.30 5.17
N GLU A 320 -4.26 -18.56 5.28
CA GLU A 320 -5.08 -19.73 4.97
C GLU A 320 -6.35 -19.75 5.82
N THR A 321 -6.23 -19.47 7.12
CA THR A 321 -7.38 -19.35 8.03
C THR A 321 -8.35 -18.25 7.56
N LEU A 322 -7.84 -17.08 7.18
CA LEU A 322 -8.65 -15.96 6.68
C LEU A 322 -9.32 -16.29 5.33
N LEU A 323 -8.67 -17.07 4.47
CA LEU A 323 -9.29 -17.56 3.23
C LEU A 323 -10.49 -18.48 3.55
N PHE A 324 -10.34 -19.41 4.49
CA PHE A 324 -11.44 -20.31 4.87
C PHE A 324 -12.61 -19.58 5.53
N MET A 325 -12.32 -18.60 6.39
CA MET A 325 -13.37 -17.77 7.00
C MET A 325 -14.12 -16.92 5.96
N GLY A 326 -13.41 -16.45 4.92
CA GLY A 326 -14.03 -15.71 3.80
C GLY A 326 -14.87 -16.56 2.83
N ILE A 327 -14.82 -17.89 2.93
CA ILE A 327 -15.57 -18.84 2.08
C ILE A 327 -16.86 -19.32 2.77
N GLY A 328 -17.04 -19.06 4.08
CA GLY A 328 -18.10 -19.63 4.92
C GLY A 328 -19.45 -18.89 4.97
N GLU A 329 -19.61 -17.76 4.28
CA GLU A 329 -20.84 -16.95 4.29
C GLU A 329 -21.41 -16.76 2.88
N GLY A 330 -21.72 -17.87 2.21
CA GLY A 330 -22.44 -17.92 0.93
C GLY A 330 -23.80 -18.59 1.06
#